data_AF-A0A835A3A2-F1
#
_entry.id   AF-A0A835A3A2-F1
#
_cell.length_a   1.000
_cell.length_b   1.000
_cell.length_c   1.000
_cell.angle_alpha   90.00
_cell.angle_beta   90.00
_cell.angle_gamma   90.00
#
_symmetry.space_group_name_H-M   'P 1'
#
loop_
_entity.id
_entity.type
_entity.pdbx_description
1 polymer ?
#
loop_
_entity_poly.entity_id
_entity_poly.type
_entity_poly.pdbx_seq_one_letter_code
_entity_poly.pdbx_strand_id
1 'polypeptide(L)'
;MFGVIVLSDDGRPIAVPSSAIGDHRLRCVSFDVGGGQIAVPPSDIGDHLGCLLDDADGSDVSFDVGGEEFHAHRAVLAARSPVFRAQLLGSMAEAKMSCVTLHDIKPGTFQIMLRFMYTDKLEESSSATIEVFQNLLAAADMFQLDRLKLLCAQKLWERVSAENVATVLGCAERHSCSELKSMCLEFFVVEKNFKVAVLTEGYFRLMQGFPSVIDEIRERVQS
;
A
#
# COMPACT_ATOMS: atom_id res chain seq x y z
N MET A 1 0.99 12.59 -43.14
CA MET A 1 1.26 11.62 -44.24
C MET A 1 2.54 10.90 -43.86
N PHE A 2 2.44 9.72 -43.25
CA PHE A 2 3.60 8.97 -42.75
C PHE A 2 4.31 8.30 -43.92
N GLY A 3 5.58 8.65 -44.15
CA GLY A 3 6.45 7.97 -45.11
C GLY A 3 7.22 6.85 -44.41
N VAL A 4 7.32 5.69 -45.04
CA VAL A 4 8.15 4.58 -44.53
C VAL A 4 9.59 4.83 -45.00
N ILE A 5 10.55 4.75 -44.08
CA ILE A 5 11.98 4.86 -44.38
C ILE A 5 12.50 3.45 -44.66
N VAL A 6 13.02 3.22 -45.86
CA VAL A 6 13.63 1.94 -46.26
C VAL A 6 15.14 2.18 -46.44
N LEU A 7 15.96 1.19 -46.08
CA LEU A 7 17.41 1.25 -46.27
C LEU A 7 17.77 0.75 -47.67
N SER A 8 18.60 1.49 -48.40
CA SER A 8 19.27 1.01 -49.60
C SER A 8 20.29 -0.09 -49.24
N ASP A 9 20.73 -0.88 -50.22
CA ASP A 9 21.80 -1.89 -50.03
C ASP A 9 23.11 -1.27 -49.49
N ASP A 10 23.32 0.04 -49.69
CA ASP A 10 24.44 0.81 -49.14
C ASP A 10 24.18 1.40 -47.73
N GLY A 11 23.08 1.02 -47.06
CA GLY A 11 22.75 1.41 -45.69
C GLY A 11 22.29 2.85 -45.49
N ARG A 12 22.01 3.61 -46.57
CA ARG A 12 21.48 4.97 -46.48
C ARG A 12 19.93 4.97 -46.45
N PRO A 13 19.30 5.81 -45.61
CA PRO A 13 17.84 5.89 -45.53
C PRO A 13 17.26 6.61 -46.76
N ILE A 14 16.28 5.98 -47.40
CA ILE A 14 15.53 6.52 -48.53
C ILE A 14 14.05 6.63 -48.13
N ALA A 15 13.45 7.79 -48.36
CA ALA A 15 12.02 7.99 -48.21
C ALA A 15 11.29 7.47 -49.46
N VAL A 16 10.43 6.47 -49.32
CA VAL A 16 9.63 5.90 -50.42
C VAL A 16 8.14 6.16 -50.18
N PRO A 17 7.38 6.54 -51.21
CA PRO A 17 5.94 6.73 -51.09
C PRO A 17 5.24 5.40 -50.78
N SER A 18 4.22 5.46 -49.92
CA SER A 18 3.53 4.28 -49.37
C SER A 18 2.91 3.34 -50.42
N SER A 19 2.77 3.79 -51.67
CA SER A 19 2.23 3.02 -52.79
C SER A 19 3.21 2.01 -53.41
N ALA A 20 4.49 2.03 -53.03
CA ALA A 20 5.53 1.17 -53.61
C ALA A 20 5.86 -0.09 -52.78
N ILE A 21 5.21 -0.30 -51.63
CA ILE A 21 5.50 -1.41 -50.72
C ILE A 21 4.53 -2.56 -51.03
N GLY A 22 5.01 -3.57 -51.77
CA GLY A 22 4.31 -4.84 -51.93
C GLY A 22 4.25 -5.63 -50.61
N ASP A 23 3.35 -6.62 -50.54
CA ASP A 23 2.91 -7.37 -49.35
C ASP A 23 3.98 -8.28 -48.69
N HIS A 24 5.15 -7.71 -48.37
CA HIS A 24 6.25 -8.40 -47.71
C HIS A 24 6.38 -7.91 -46.25
N ARG A 25 6.40 -8.87 -45.32
CA ARG A 25 6.58 -8.66 -43.87
C ARG A 25 7.80 -7.78 -43.58
N LEU A 26 7.58 -6.50 -43.32
CA LEU A 26 8.60 -5.58 -42.82
C LEU A 26 8.91 -5.93 -41.36
N ARG A 27 10.15 -6.32 -41.07
CA ARG A 27 10.67 -6.36 -39.69
C ARG A 27 10.96 -4.92 -39.26
N CYS A 28 10.30 -4.47 -38.18
CA CYS A 28 10.71 -3.24 -37.51
C CYS A 28 12.12 -3.44 -36.95
N VAL A 29 13.09 -2.69 -37.48
CA VAL A 29 14.42 -2.57 -36.88
C VAL A 29 14.38 -1.28 -36.07
N SER A 30 14.16 -1.40 -34.77
CA SER A 30 14.34 -0.30 -33.82
C SER A 30 15.83 0.02 -33.75
N PHE A 31 16.21 1.19 -34.24
CA PHE A 31 17.54 1.75 -34.02
C PHE A 31 17.56 2.39 -32.63
N ASP A 32 18.29 1.78 -31.70
CA ASP A 32 18.70 2.46 -30.48
C ASP A 32 19.71 3.55 -30.87
N VAL A 33 19.25 4.79 -30.89
CA VAL A 33 20.15 5.94 -30.88
C VAL A 33 20.76 5.95 -29.47
N GLY A 34 22.00 5.47 -29.37
CA GLY A 34 22.79 5.46 -28.15
C GLY A 34 22.94 6.87 -27.57
N GLY A 35 21.99 7.27 -26.74
CA GLY A 35 22.12 8.41 -25.85
C GLY A 35 22.98 7.98 -24.68
N GLY A 36 24.10 8.67 -24.47
CA GLY A 36 24.90 8.50 -23.26
C GLY A 36 24.04 8.84 -22.04
N GLN A 37 23.46 7.84 -21.39
CA GLN A 37 22.75 8.02 -20.14
C GLN A 37 23.77 8.07 -19.00
N ILE A 38 23.81 9.19 -18.30
CA ILE A 38 24.47 9.27 -16.99
C ILE A 38 23.64 8.44 -16.03
N ALA A 39 24.24 7.39 -15.46
CA ALA A 39 23.58 6.56 -14.45
C ALA A 39 23.42 7.37 -13.15
N VAL A 40 22.18 7.72 -12.82
CA VAL A 40 21.83 8.39 -11.56
C VAL A 40 21.55 7.32 -10.50
N PRO A 41 22.19 7.35 -9.32
CA PRO A 41 21.88 6.41 -8.25
C PRO A 41 20.45 6.60 -7.74
N PRO A 42 19.82 5.54 -7.19
CA PRO A 42 18.51 5.65 -6.55
C PRO A 42 18.55 6.58 -5.33
N SER A 43 17.39 7.09 -4.92
CA SER A 43 17.29 7.92 -3.72
C SER A 43 17.61 7.13 -2.44
N ASP A 44 18.38 7.74 -1.55
CA ASP A 44 18.84 7.20 -0.26
C ASP A 44 18.23 7.94 0.95
N ILE A 45 17.35 8.92 0.73
CA ILE A 45 16.77 9.75 1.80
C ILE A 45 16.01 8.92 2.85
N GLY A 46 15.32 7.87 2.41
CA GLY A 46 14.60 6.97 3.31
C GLY A 46 15.56 6.19 4.22
N ASP A 47 16.76 5.88 3.74
CA ASP A 47 17.77 5.17 4.53
C ASP A 47 18.41 6.13 5.55
N HIS A 48 18.71 7.37 5.14
CA HIS A 48 19.18 8.42 6.06
C HIS A 48 18.17 8.75 7.16
N LEU A 49 16.88 8.88 6.83
CA LEU A 49 15.82 9.08 7.82
C LEU A 49 15.62 7.83 8.68
N GLY A 50 15.78 6.64 8.12
CA GLY A 50 15.80 5.39 8.88
C GLY A 50 16.88 5.39 9.95
N CYS A 51 18.13 5.74 9.61
CA CYS A 51 19.22 5.86 10.57
C CYS A 51 18.92 6.91 11.65
N LEU A 52 18.33 8.05 11.28
CA LEU A 52 17.91 9.08 12.25
C LEU A 52 16.91 8.53 13.29
N LEU A 53 16.01 7.63 12.88
CA LEU A 53 15.10 6.94 13.80
C LEU A 53 15.86 5.94 14.68
N ASP A 54 16.79 5.17 14.11
CA ASP A 54 17.52 4.11 14.82
C ASP A 54 18.48 4.67 15.88
N ASP A 55 19.14 5.80 15.60
CA ASP A 55 20.08 6.46 16.51
C ASP A 55 19.37 7.34 17.56
N ALA A 56 18.10 7.71 17.31
CA ALA A 56 17.29 8.61 18.13
C ALA A 56 17.89 10.03 18.34
N ASP A 57 18.89 10.39 17.55
CA ASP A 57 19.60 11.67 17.59
C ASP A 57 18.66 12.85 17.32
N GLY A 58 18.53 13.75 18.30
CA GLY A 58 17.68 14.94 18.16
C GLY A 58 16.18 14.66 18.29
N SER A 59 15.80 13.49 18.80
CA SER A 59 14.40 13.19 19.14
C SER A 59 13.83 14.20 20.15
N ASP A 60 12.63 14.69 19.86
CA ASP A 60 11.94 15.75 20.62
C ASP A 60 10.56 15.28 21.13
N VAL A 61 10.27 13.98 20.97
CA VAL A 61 9.09 13.30 21.51
C VAL A 61 9.38 11.81 21.74
N SER A 62 8.78 11.22 22.77
CA SER A 62 8.68 9.78 22.96
C SER A 62 7.22 9.32 22.99
N PHE A 63 6.99 8.06 22.67
CA PHE A 63 5.69 7.41 22.74
C PHE A 63 5.75 6.20 23.66
N ASP A 64 4.85 6.13 24.65
CA ASP A 64 4.60 4.91 25.41
C ASP A 64 3.51 4.11 24.70
N VAL A 65 3.87 2.95 24.18
CA VAL A 65 2.95 2.03 23.52
C VAL A 65 3.02 0.70 24.24
N GLY A 66 1.99 0.38 25.02
CA GLY A 66 1.93 -0.88 25.76
C GLY A 66 3.08 -1.09 26.75
N GLY A 67 3.69 -0.02 27.27
CA GLY A 67 4.84 -0.07 28.16
C GLY A 67 6.21 -0.08 27.45
N GLU A 68 6.23 -0.06 26.12
CA GLU A 68 7.44 0.13 25.32
C GLU A 68 7.58 1.59 24.91
N GLU A 69 8.77 2.17 25.12
CA GLU A 69 9.07 3.56 24.77
C GLU A 69 9.70 3.67 23.38
N PHE A 70 9.18 4.57 22.56
CA PHE A 70 9.66 4.85 21.20
C PHE A 70 10.03 6.32 21.05
N HIS A 71 11.30 6.61 20.77
CA HIS A 71 11.76 7.97 20.46
C HIS A 71 11.50 8.33 19.00
N ALA A 72 11.07 9.57 18.75
CA ALA A 72 10.78 10.06 17.40
C ALA A 72 10.94 11.58 17.28
N HIS A 73 10.61 12.08 16.09
CA HIS A 73 10.79 13.47 15.72
C HIS A 73 9.46 14.09 15.31
N ARG A 74 8.98 15.09 16.07
CA ARG A 74 7.69 15.75 15.84
C ARG A 74 7.55 16.26 14.42
N ALA A 75 8.62 16.87 13.89
CA ALA A 75 8.63 17.43 12.54
C ALA A 75 8.39 16.36 11.46
N VAL A 76 9.03 15.19 11.58
CA VAL A 76 8.85 14.08 10.63
C VAL A 76 7.44 13.52 10.74
N LEU A 77 6.96 13.21 11.94
CA LEU A 77 5.63 12.64 12.15
C LEU A 77 4.52 13.60 11.67
N ALA A 78 4.63 14.89 12.00
CA ALA A 78 3.68 15.91 11.58
C ALA A 78 3.71 16.22 10.07
N ALA A 79 4.80 15.90 9.37
CA ALA A 79 4.85 15.99 7.93
C ALA A 79 4.18 14.78 7.25
N ARG A 80 4.19 13.62 7.91
CA ARG A 80 3.73 12.33 7.35
C ARG A 80 2.29 11.98 7.72
N SER A 81 1.78 12.50 8.83
CA SER A 81 0.43 12.23 9.32
C SER A 81 -0.29 13.52 9.74
N PRO A 82 -1.46 13.83 9.14
CA PRO A 82 -2.32 14.92 9.59
C PRO A 82 -2.74 14.79 11.05
N VAL A 83 -2.92 13.56 11.53
CA VAL A 83 -3.29 13.27 12.92
C VAL A 83 -2.16 13.64 13.87
N PHE A 84 -0.93 13.18 13.59
CA PHE A 84 0.23 13.63 14.37
C PHE A 84 0.51 15.12 14.21
N ARG A 85 0.23 15.72 13.05
CA ARG A 85 0.35 17.16 12.89
C ARG A 85 -0.55 17.90 13.86
N ALA A 86 -1.82 17.50 13.96
CA ALA A 86 -2.76 18.10 14.89
C ALA A 86 -2.35 17.85 16.35
N GLN A 87 -1.94 16.63 16.68
CA GLN A 87 -1.58 16.23 18.05
C GLN A 87 -0.27 16.88 18.54
N LEU A 88 0.74 16.98 17.67
CA LEU A 88 2.08 17.41 18.05
C LEU A 88 2.33 18.90 17.77
N LEU A 89 1.69 19.49 16.76
CA LEU A 89 1.91 20.89 16.36
C LEU A 89 0.65 21.76 16.42
N GLY A 90 -0.51 21.20 16.79
CA GLY A 90 -1.77 21.95 16.93
C GLY A 90 -1.80 22.92 18.10
N SER A 91 -2.82 23.77 18.16
CA SER A 91 -3.00 24.79 19.22
C SER A 91 -3.27 24.19 20.60
N MET A 92 -3.85 22.98 20.63
CA MET A 92 -4.03 22.16 21.83
C MET A 92 -2.97 21.06 21.93
N ALA A 93 -1.91 21.11 21.11
CA ALA A 93 -0.87 20.12 21.19
C ALA A 93 -0.39 20.04 22.63
N GLU A 94 -0.10 18.83 23.08
CA GLU A 94 0.66 18.56 24.28
C GLU A 94 2.11 19.05 24.06
N ALA A 95 2.30 20.28 23.57
CA ALA A 95 3.57 20.91 23.21
C ALA A 95 4.52 21.05 24.40
N LYS A 96 4.07 20.64 25.59
CA LYS A 96 4.88 20.53 26.81
C LYS A 96 5.10 19.09 27.28
N MET A 97 4.38 18.09 26.78
CA MET A 97 4.60 16.69 27.14
C MET A 97 5.60 16.09 26.17
N SER A 98 6.73 15.64 26.73
CA SER A 98 7.77 14.92 26.00
C SER A 98 7.39 13.48 25.69
N CYS A 99 6.38 12.92 26.37
CA CYS A 99 5.93 11.54 26.23
C CYS A 99 4.43 11.48 25.95
N VAL A 100 4.03 10.73 24.91
CA VAL A 100 2.65 10.55 24.45
C VAL A 100 2.27 9.08 24.58
N THR A 101 1.21 8.77 25.34
CA THR A 101 0.75 7.38 25.47
C THR A 101 -0.23 7.01 24.37
N LEU A 102 -0.01 5.87 23.69
CA LEU A 102 -0.93 5.32 22.69
C LEU A 102 -1.53 4.01 23.19
N HIS A 103 -2.86 3.98 23.33
CA HIS A 103 -3.59 2.83 23.89
C HIS A 103 -4.13 1.86 22.84
N ASP A 104 -4.48 2.35 21.65
CA ASP A 104 -5.23 1.58 20.64
C ASP A 104 -4.32 0.93 19.57
N ILE A 105 -3.02 0.80 19.84
CA ILE A 105 -2.06 0.20 18.91
C ILE A 105 -1.09 -0.73 19.63
N LYS A 106 -0.82 -1.90 19.03
CA LYS A 106 0.18 -2.85 19.55
C LYS A 106 1.59 -2.31 19.30
N PRO A 107 2.56 -2.54 20.21
CA PRO A 107 3.94 -2.04 20.06
C PRO A 107 4.58 -2.42 18.72
N GLY A 108 4.50 -3.70 18.33
CA GLY A 108 5.03 -4.17 17.04
C GLY A 108 4.35 -3.54 15.82
N THR A 109 3.06 -3.21 15.90
CA THR A 109 2.36 -2.49 14.83
C THR A 109 2.82 -1.04 14.75
N PHE A 110 2.97 -0.37 15.90
CA PHE A 110 3.49 0.98 15.96
C PHE A 110 4.93 1.06 15.44
N GLN A 111 5.79 0.10 15.78
CA GLN A 111 7.17 0.04 15.29
C GLN A 111 7.23 -0.02 13.75
N ILE A 112 6.43 -0.88 13.12
CA ILE A 112 6.38 -0.98 11.64
C ILE A 112 5.85 0.31 11.03
N MET A 113 4.77 0.88 11.60
CA MET A 113 4.20 2.13 11.13
C MET A 113 5.18 3.29 11.26
N LEU A 114 5.89 3.38 12.39
CA LEU A 114 6.87 4.41 12.67
C LEU A 114 8.02 4.30 11.67
N ARG A 115 8.58 3.10 11.45
CA ARG A 115 9.60 2.88 10.42
C ARG A 115 9.12 3.33 9.04
N PHE A 116 7.89 2.99 8.66
CA PHE A 116 7.29 3.44 7.40
C PHE A 116 7.20 4.97 7.28
N MET A 117 6.89 5.69 8.38
CA MET A 117 6.86 7.16 8.33
C MET A 117 8.21 7.77 7.96
N TYR A 118 9.32 7.15 8.36
CA TYR A 118 10.67 7.61 8.06
C TYR A 118 11.17 7.14 6.69
N THR A 119 10.89 5.89 6.31
CA THR A 119 11.53 5.27 5.13
C THR A 119 10.62 5.19 3.91
N ASP A 120 9.30 5.33 4.08
CA ASP A 120 8.26 5.07 3.06
C ASP A 120 8.33 3.63 2.48
N LYS A 121 8.96 2.70 3.21
CA LYS A 121 9.11 1.28 2.85
C LYS A 121 8.35 0.42 3.85
N LEU A 122 7.52 -0.49 3.35
CA LEU A 122 6.90 -1.54 4.16
C LEU A 122 7.77 -2.79 4.03
N GLU A 123 8.62 -3.06 5.02
CA GLU A 123 9.43 -4.27 5.03
C GLU A 123 8.58 -5.46 5.48
N GLU A 124 8.52 -6.48 4.63
CA GLU A 124 7.86 -7.73 4.99
C GLU A 124 8.83 -8.61 5.76
N SER A 125 8.48 -8.91 7.02
CA SER A 125 9.06 -10.08 7.65
C SER A 125 8.45 -11.33 7.02
N SER A 126 9.26 -12.36 6.78
CA SER A 126 8.78 -13.66 6.27
C SER A 126 7.74 -14.33 7.19
N SER A 127 7.63 -13.86 8.44
CA SER A 127 6.67 -14.30 9.45
C SER A 127 5.42 -13.42 9.56
N ALA A 128 5.28 -12.37 8.73
CA ALA A 128 4.14 -11.45 8.80
C ALA A 128 2.81 -12.17 8.50
N THR A 129 1.93 -12.21 9.51
CA THR A 129 0.60 -12.84 9.42
C THR A 129 -0.46 -11.87 8.89
N ILE A 130 -1.62 -12.40 8.51
CA ILE A 130 -2.80 -11.59 8.16
C ILE A 130 -3.14 -10.63 9.30
N GLU A 131 -3.05 -11.06 10.56
CA GLU A 131 -3.34 -10.22 11.72
C GLU A 131 -2.42 -9.00 11.81
N VAL A 132 -1.12 -9.16 11.47
CA VAL A 132 -0.18 -8.03 11.45
C VAL A 132 -0.64 -6.98 10.43
N PHE A 133 -1.00 -7.39 9.22
CA PHE A 133 -1.48 -6.45 8.20
C PHE A 133 -2.85 -5.86 8.50
N GLN A 134 -3.75 -6.60 9.18
CA GLN A 134 -5.03 -6.04 9.66
C GLN A 134 -4.81 -4.96 10.71
N ASN A 135 -3.94 -5.23 11.69
CA ASN A 135 -3.59 -4.24 12.72
C ASN A 135 -2.87 -3.02 12.11
N LEU A 136 -1.98 -3.24 11.14
CA LEU A 136 -1.28 -2.16 10.45
C LEU A 136 -2.20 -1.35 9.54
N LEU A 137 -3.18 -1.97 8.88
CA LEU A 137 -4.21 -1.28 8.12
C LEU A 137 -5.07 -0.40 9.05
N ALA A 138 -5.45 -0.93 10.21
CA ALA A 138 -6.18 -0.16 11.23
C ALA A 138 -5.38 1.05 11.73
N ALA A 139 -4.09 0.86 12.01
CA ALA A 139 -3.20 1.95 12.40
C ALA A 139 -3.02 2.97 11.28
N ALA A 140 -2.82 2.53 10.03
CA ALA A 140 -2.67 3.40 8.88
C ALA A 140 -3.93 4.26 8.67
N ASP A 141 -5.13 3.69 8.86
CA ASP A 141 -6.39 4.43 8.82
C ASP A 141 -6.48 5.45 9.97
N MET A 142 -6.18 5.03 11.20
CA MET A 142 -6.19 5.87 12.39
C MET A 142 -5.27 7.10 12.28
N PHE A 143 -4.08 6.91 11.72
CA PHE A 143 -3.08 7.98 11.54
C PHE A 143 -3.11 8.62 10.15
N GLN A 144 -4.09 8.29 9.31
CA GLN A 144 -4.29 8.83 7.96
C GLN A 144 -3.05 8.69 7.06
N LEU A 145 -2.54 7.47 6.94
CA LEU A 145 -1.41 7.08 6.10
C LEU A 145 -1.90 6.31 4.87
N ASP A 146 -2.51 7.01 3.92
CA ASP A 146 -3.21 6.40 2.78
C ASP A 146 -2.34 5.41 1.98
N ARG A 147 -1.07 5.76 1.73
CA ARG A 147 -0.13 4.87 1.03
C ARG A 147 0.13 3.58 1.81
N LEU A 148 0.34 3.67 3.14
CA LEU A 148 0.52 2.50 3.98
C LEU A 148 -0.74 1.63 4.01
N LYS A 149 -1.92 2.27 4.08
CA LYS A 149 -3.22 1.60 4.07
C LYS A 149 -3.40 0.75 2.81
N LEU A 150 -3.08 1.29 1.64
CA LEU A 150 -3.14 0.56 0.36
C LEU A 150 -2.07 -0.53 0.26
N LEU A 151 -0.85 -0.31 0.78
CA LEU A 151 0.18 -1.36 0.84
C LEU A 151 -0.27 -2.53 1.73
N CYS A 152 -0.87 -2.25 2.90
CA CYS A 152 -1.43 -3.28 3.76
C CYS A 152 -2.58 -4.03 3.07
N ALA A 153 -3.45 -3.30 2.36
CA ALA A 153 -4.53 -3.90 1.59
C ALA A 153 -4.02 -4.86 0.51
N GLN A 154 -2.97 -4.48 -0.22
CA GLN A 154 -2.31 -5.33 -1.20
C GLN A 154 -1.76 -6.60 -0.54
N LYS A 155 -1.10 -6.48 0.62
CA LYS A 155 -0.55 -7.64 1.35
C LYS A 155 -1.62 -8.56 1.93
N LEU A 156 -2.75 -8.01 2.34
CA LEU A 156 -3.93 -8.79 2.73
C LEU A 156 -4.49 -9.55 1.53
N TRP A 157 -4.67 -8.87 0.40
CA TRP A 157 -5.19 -9.46 -0.83
C TRP A 157 -4.37 -10.65 -1.32
N GLU A 158 -3.04 -10.53 -1.31
CA GLU A 158 -2.10 -11.61 -1.65
C GLU A 158 -2.28 -12.88 -0.79
N ARG A 159 -2.93 -12.76 0.37
CA ARG A 159 -3.13 -13.84 1.37
C ARG A 159 -4.60 -14.25 1.51
N VAL A 160 -5.51 -13.70 0.69
CA VAL A 160 -6.94 -14.04 0.75
C VAL A 160 -7.17 -15.50 0.33
N SER A 161 -8.00 -16.18 1.10
CA SER A 161 -8.49 -17.53 0.83
C SER A 161 -9.97 -17.64 1.21
N ALA A 162 -10.62 -18.73 0.82
CA ALA A 162 -12.02 -18.96 1.19
C ALA A 162 -12.23 -19.07 2.72
N GLU A 163 -11.20 -19.43 3.47
CA GLU A 163 -11.25 -19.56 4.93
C GLU A 163 -11.15 -18.21 5.66
N ASN A 164 -10.55 -17.19 5.02
CA ASN A 164 -10.27 -15.91 5.66
C ASN A 164 -10.93 -14.70 4.99
N VAL A 165 -11.49 -14.85 3.78
CA VAL A 165 -12.06 -13.72 3.00
C VAL A 165 -13.08 -12.92 3.80
N ALA A 166 -13.91 -13.57 4.62
CA ALA A 166 -14.89 -12.88 5.46
C ALA A 166 -14.23 -11.96 6.50
N THR A 167 -13.13 -12.40 7.10
CA THR A 167 -12.36 -11.61 8.08
C THR A 167 -11.67 -10.43 7.41
N VAL A 168 -11.10 -10.64 6.22
CA VAL A 168 -10.43 -9.59 5.45
C VAL A 168 -11.44 -8.57 4.94
N LEU A 169 -12.59 -9.02 4.46
CA LEU A 169 -13.71 -8.16 4.05
C LEU A 169 -14.22 -7.30 5.20
N GLY A 170 -14.41 -7.88 6.39
CA GLY A 170 -14.81 -7.11 7.58
C GLY A 170 -13.77 -6.08 8.01
N CYS A 171 -12.48 -6.39 7.86
CA CYS A 171 -11.40 -5.44 8.09
C CYS A 171 -11.44 -4.29 7.06
N ALA A 172 -11.62 -4.61 5.77
CA ALA A 172 -11.72 -3.63 4.71
C ALA A 172 -12.91 -2.67 4.91
N GLU A 173 -14.07 -3.19 5.29
CA GLU A 173 -15.26 -2.38 5.60
C GLU A 173 -15.01 -1.47 6.80
N ARG A 174 -14.50 -2.02 7.91
CA ARG A 174 -14.26 -1.27 9.15
C ARG A 174 -13.38 -0.06 8.95
N HIS A 175 -12.35 -0.20 8.13
CA HIS A 175 -11.35 0.83 7.88
C HIS A 175 -11.55 1.52 6.54
N SER A 176 -12.76 1.46 5.96
CA SER A 176 -13.10 2.19 4.73
C SER A 176 -12.08 2.01 3.59
N CYS A 177 -11.63 0.77 3.35
CA CYS A 177 -10.74 0.41 2.24
C CYS A 177 -11.55 -0.20 1.10
N SER A 178 -12.04 0.67 0.21
CA SER A 178 -12.97 0.33 -0.89
C SER A 178 -12.41 -0.68 -1.89
N GLU A 179 -11.12 -0.59 -2.20
CA GLU A 179 -10.43 -1.40 -3.18
C GLU A 179 -10.35 -2.84 -2.67
N LEU A 180 -9.90 -3.04 -1.43
CA LEU A 180 -9.85 -4.37 -0.82
C LEU A 180 -11.25 -4.96 -0.63
N LYS A 181 -12.22 -4.13 -0.23
CA LYS A 181 -13.62 -4.56 -0.07
C LYS A 181 -14.17 -5.11 -1.39
N SER A 182 -14.02 -4.37 -2.48
CA SER A 182 -14.51 -4.77 -3.80
C SER A 182 -13.91 -6.10 -4.25
N MET A 183 -12.58 -6.23 -4.16
CA MET A 183 -11.87 -7.47 -4.51
C MET A 183 -12.31 -8.66 -3.65
N CYS A 184 -12.50 -8.44 -2.34
CA CYS A 184 -12.98 -9.48 -1.44
C CYS A 184 -14.42 -9.91 -1.77
N LEU A 185 -15.32 -8.97 -2.09
CA LEU A 185 -16.69 -9.29 -2.49
C LEU A 185 -16.73 -10.14 -3.76
N GLU A 186 -15.97 -9.75 -4.79
CA GLU A 186 -15.86 -10.51 -6.04
C GLU A 186 -15.33 -11.93 -5.80
N PHE A 187 -14.31 -12.07 -4.94
CA PHE A 187 -13.81 -13.39 -4.56
C PHE A 187 -14.83 -14.20 -3.74
N PHE A 188 -15.58 -13.54 -2.86
CA PHE A 188 -16.52 -14.17 -1.92
C PHE A 188 -17.69 -14.84 -2.65
N VAL A 189 -18.24 -14.19 -3.68
CA VAL A 189 -19.46 -14.67 -4.37
C VAL A 189 -19.23 -15.84 -5.33
N VAL A 190 -17.97 -16.19 -5.60
CA VAL A 190 -17.64 -17.41 -6.37
C VAL A 190 -18.15 -18.63 -5.61
N GLU A 191 -19.00 -19.46 -6.22
CA GLU A 191 -19.74 -20.55 -5.56
C GLU A 191 -18.86 -21.44 -4.65
N LYS A 192 -17.68 -21.84 -5.11
CA LYS A 192 -16.76 -22.68 -4.33
C LYS A 192 -16.24 -21.97 -3.07
N ASN A 193 -15.97 -20.67 -3.17
CA ASN A 193 -15.46 -19.87 -2.07
C ASN A 193 -16.58 -19.56 -1.09
N PHE A 194 -17.75 -19.18 -1.62
CA PHE A 194 -18.96 -18.89 -0.84
C PHE A 194 -19.30 -20.05 0.11
N LYS A 195 -19.38 -21.28 -0.40
CA LYS A 195 -19.70 -22.48 0.39
C LYS A 195 -18.78 -22.70 1.59
N VAL A 196 -17.50 -22.36 1.46
CA VAL A 196 -16.52 -22.47 2.55
C VAL A 196 -16.64 -21.26 3.48
N ALA A 197 -16.65 -20.06 2.91
CA ALA A 197 -16.60 -18.81 3.66
C ALA A 197 -17.80 -18.64 4.61
N VAL A 198 -19.02 -19.00 4.20
CA VAL A 198 -20.24 -18.88 5.04
C VAL A 198 -20.23 -19.78 6.28
N LEU A 199 -19.37 -20.79 6.31
CA LEU A 199 -19.20 -21.70 7.45
C LEU A 199 -18.10 -21.23 8.41
N THR A 200 -17.39 -20.15 8.08
CA THR A 200 -16.29 -19.64 8.90
C THR A 200 -16.80 -18.76 10.05
N GLU A 201 -16.08 -18.79 11.17
CA GLU A 201 -16.27 -17.83 12.27
C GLU A 201 -16.12 -16.37 11.79
N GLY A 202 -15.26 -16.14 10.79
CA GLY A 202 -15.10 -14.84 10.16
C GLY A 202 -16.39 -14.31 9.55
N TYR A 203 -17.18 -15.17 8.90
CA TYR A 203 -18.47 -14.79 8.32
C TYR A 203 -19.51 -14.49 9.39
N PHE A 204 -19.53 -15.28 10.48
CA PHE A 204 -20.42 -14.99 11.60
C PHE A 204 -20.14 -13.61 12.22
N ARG A 205 -18.87 -13.25 12.41
CA ARG A 205 -18.47 -11.91 12.88
C ARG A 205 -18.82 -10.81 11.88
N LEU A 206 -18.66 -11.08 10.58
CA LEU A 206 -19.06 -10.14 9.52
C LEU A 206 -20.56 -9.85 9.59
N MET A 207 -21.39 -10.88 9.75
CA MET A 207 -22.84 -10.71 9.88
C MET A 207 -23.25 -9.86 11.08
N GLN A 208 -22.56 -10.02 12.21
CA GLN A 208 -22.86 -9.24 13.42
C GLN A 208 -22.38 -7.79 13.33
N GLY A 209 -21.19 -7.57 12.75
CA GLY A 209 -20.57 -6.25 12.69
C GLY A 209 -21.09 -5.39 11.55
N PHE A 210 -21.42 -6.00 10.41
CA PHE A 210 -21.71 -5.28 9.16
C PHE A 210 -22.87 -5.92 8.38
N PRO A 211 -24.12 -5.81 8.85
CA PRO A 211 -25.28 -6.38 8.15
C PRO A 211 -25.45 -5.87 6.71
N SER A 212 -25.08 -4.61 6.44
CA SER A 212 -25.10 -4.01 5.11
C SER A 212 -24.22 -4.75 4.10
N VAL A 213 -23.06 -5.26 4.53
CA VAL A 213 -22.17 -6.06 3.69
C VAL A 213 -22.80 -7.40 3.34
N ILE A 214 -23.63 -7.96 4.23
CA ILE A 214 -24.34 -9.21 3.96
C ILE A 214 -25.44 -9.01 2.93
N ASP A 215 -26.17 -7.90 3.01
CA ASP A 215 -27.15 -7.53 2.00
C ASP A 215 -26.47 -7.36 0.63
N GLU A 216 -25.31 -6.70 0.62
CA GLU A 216 -24.49 -6.50 -0.57
C GLU A 216 -23.98 -7.82 -1.19
N ILE A 217 -23.60 -8.80 -0.36
CA ILE A 217 -23.25 -10.16 -0.81
C ILE A 217 -24.48 -10.85 -1.41
N ARG A 218 -25.64 -10.75 -0.75
CA ARG A 218 -26.88 -11.41 -1.20
C ARG A 218 -27.32 -10.90 -2.57
N GLU A 219 -27.24 -9.59 -2.80
CA GLU A 219 -27.56 -8.97 -4.09
C GLU A 219 -26.67 -9.51 -5.21
N ARG A 220 -25.35 -9.61 -4.98
CA ARG A 220 -24.38 -10.12 -5.98
C ARG A 220 -24.50 -11.62 -6.26
N VAL A 221 -25.00 -12.41 -5.32
CA VAL A 221 -25.23 -13.85 -5.54
C VAL A 221 -26.50 -14.07 -6.39
N GLN A 222 -27.44 -13.12 -6.39
CA GLN A 222 -28.70 -13.22 -7.13
C GLN A 222 -28.64 -12.62 -8.55
N SER A 223 -27.61 -11.82 -8.85
CA SER A 223 -27.33 -11.21 -10.15
C SER A 223 -26.55 -12.14 -11.07
#